data_AF-A0AB39SW28-F1
#
_entry.id   AF-A0AB39SW28-F1
#
_cell.length_a   1.000
_cell.length_b   1.000
_cell.length_c   1.000
_cell.angle_alpha   90.00
_cell.angle_beta   90.00
_cell.angle_gamma   90.00
#
_symmetry.space_group_name_H-M   'P 1'
#
loop_
_entity.id
_entity.type
_entity.pdbx_description
1 polymer ?
#
loop_
_entity_poly.entity_id
_entity_poly.type
_entity_poly.pdbx_seq_one_letter_code
_entity_poly.pdbx_strand_id
1 'polypeptide(L)'
;MRRTRRTTGAVLAAAALLVPLTGCDSAKDKAGEIVSSATAAVASAAQEQMNKVKDGVNAGGDVKAGPTSTDGDRTVADITATNPKDKTADYTIMVNFRDGDGNLLDSVVMNIDGVEPGQSKTGTARSNRSLSGATKAEIAQALRH
;
A
#
# COMPACT_ATOMS: atom_id res chain seq x y z
N MET A 1 -69.54 -11.65 12.81
CA MET A 1 -68.16 -11.46 12.32
C MET A 1 -67.90 -9.98 12.11
N ARG A 2 -67.05 -9.34 12.92
CA ARG A 2 -66.68 -7.92 12.84
C ARG A 2 -65.21 -7.76 13.22
N ARG A 3 -64.37 -7.25 12.31
CA ARG A 3 -63.65 -5.96 12.42
C ARG A 3 -62.47 -5.91 11.43
N THR A 4 -62.56 -4.92 10.56
CA THR A 4 -61.54 -4.21 9.78
C THR A 4 -60.30 -3.84 10.60
N ARG A 5 -59.11 -3.88 9.97
CA ARG A 5 -58.10 -2.78 10.00
C ARG A 5 -57.01 -2.95 8.92
N ARG A 6 -56.80 -1.83 8.21
CA ARG A 6 -55.73 -1.52 7.23
C ARG A 6 -54.43 -1.18 7.97
N THR A 7 -53.27 -1.28 7.30
CA THR A 7 -52.15 -0.29 7.25
C THR A 7 -51.01 -0.84 6.38
N THR A 8 -50.76 -0.29 5.18
CA THR A 8 -49.88 0.87 4.84
C THR A 8 -48.43 0.46 4.61
N GLY A 9 -48.03 0.41 3.33
CA GLY A 9 -46.65 0.25 2.89
C GLY A 9 -45.85 1.54 3.07
N ALA A 10 -44.59 1.38 3.46
CA ALA A 10 -43.62 2.47 3.58
C ALA A 10 -42.75 2.52 2.31
N VAL A 11 -42.85 3.63 1.59
CA VAL A 11 -41.92 4.03 0.52
C VAL A 11 -40.75 4.74 1.19
N LEU A 12 -39.56 4.14 1.14
CA LEU A 12 -38.31 4.81 1.54
C LEU A 12 -37.69 5.45 0.29
N ALA A 13 -37.89 6.77 0.19
CA ALA A 13 -37.19 7.63 -0.74
C ALA A 13 -35.76 7.88 -0.24
N ALA A 14 -34.75 7.46 -1.01
CA ALA A 14 -33.36 7.90 -0.84
C ALA A 14 -33.06 8.92 -1.95
N ALA A 15 -33.25 10.21 -1.64
CA ALA A 15 -32.97 11.32 -2.54
C ALA A 15 -31.79 12.17 -2.00
N ALA A 16 -30.71 12.16 -2.78
CA ALA A 16 -29.63 13.15 -2.93
C ALA A 16 -29.29 14.09 -1.75
N LEU A 17 -28.10 13.88 -1.16
CA LEU A 17 -27.39 14.91 -0.39
C LEU A 17 -26.72 15.90 -1.37
N LEU A 18 -27.40 17.01 -1.64
CA LEU A 18 -26.79 18.22 -2.19
C LEU A 18 -26.11 18.99 -1.05
N VAL A 19 -24.78 19.05 -1.02
CA VAL A 19 -24.02 19.86 -0.08
C VAL A 19 -23.77 21.24 -0.69
N PRO A 20 -24.33 22.34 -0.14
CA PRO A 20 -23.99 23.69 -0.58
C PRO A 20 -22.56 24.02 -0.14
N LEU A 21 -21.68 24.23 -1.12
CA LEU A 21 -20.31 24.71 -0.92
C LEU A 21 -20.33 26.20 -0.55
N THR A 22 -20.47 26.50 0.73
CA THR A 22 -20.11 27.82 1.29
C THR A 22 -19.33 27.61 2.58
N GLY A 23 -17.99 27.59 2.49
CA GLY A 23 -17.12 27.49 3.66
C GLY A 23 -15.71 27.01 3.33
N CYS A 24 -14.87 27.93 2.83
CA CYS A 24 -13.41 27.75 2.81
C CYS A 24 -12.88 27.81 4.25
N ASP A 25 -12.51 26.67 4.84
CA ASP A 25 -11.16 26.39 5.39
C ASP A 25 -11.13 25.06 6.19
N SER A 26 -12.26 24.61 6.76
CA SER A 26 -12.30 23.43 7.65
C SER A 26 -12.41 22.06 6.96
N ALA A 27 -12.43 22.02 5.63
CA ALA A 27 -12.51 20.76 4.86
C ALA A 27 -11.13 20.14 4.56
N LYS A 28 -10.04 20.94 4.63
CA LYS A 28 -8.69 20.42 4.41
C LYS A 28 -8.22 19.54 5.56
N ASP A 29 -8.51 19.93 6.80
CA ASP A 29 -8.07 19.18 7.99
C ASP A 29 -8.72 17.79 8.06
N LYS A 30 -10.03 17.70 7.81
CA LYS A 30 -10.75 16.42 7.80
C LYS A 30 -10.36 15.52 6.63
N ALA A 31 -10.07 16.09 5.46
CA ALA A 31 -9.56 15.32 4.33
C ALA A 31 -8.15 14.77 4.60
N GLY A 32 -7.27 15.59 5.20
CA GLY A 32 -5.91 15.19 5.58
C GLY A 32 -5.90 14.09 6.64
N GLU A 33 -6.74 14.19 7.68
CA GLU A 33 -6.83 13.19 8.75
C GLU A 33 -7.26 11.81 8.24
N ILE A 34 -8.22 11.77 7.28
CA ILE A 34 -8.68 10.51 6.67
C ILE A 34 -7.60 9.89 5.78
N VAL A 35 -6.87 10.70 5.00
CA VAL A 35 -5.77 10.19 4.16
C VAL A 35 -4.61 9.70 5.03
N SER A 36 -4.17 10.48 6.02
CA SER A 36 -3.09 10.09 6.93
C SER A 36 -3.42 8.82 7.71
N SER A 37 -4.65 8.65 8.19
CA SER A 37 -5.06 7.43 8.90
C SER A 37 -5.11 6.21 7.99
N ALA A 38 -5.60 6.34 6.76
CA ALA A 38 -5.59 5.26 5.77
C ALA A 38 -4.16 4.84 5.40
N THR A 39 -3.29 5.83 5.15
CA THR A 39 -1.86 5.62 4.86
C THR A 39 -1.14 4.95 6.04
N ALA A 40 -1.40 5.40 7.28
CA ALA A 40 -0.86 4.79 8.48
C ALA A 40 -1.35 3.34 8.66
N ALA A 41 -2.61 3.04 8.36
CA ALA A 41 -3.16 1.69 8.44
C ALA A 41 -2.49 0.75 7.42
N VAL A 42 -2.26 1.22 6.19
CA VAL A 42 -1.57 0.43 5.15
C VAL A 42 -0.12 0.15 5.57
N ALA A 43 0.61 1.16 6.05
CA ALA A 43 1.96 0.98 6.57
C ALA A 43 2.01 0.01 7.76
N SER A 44 1.02 0.07 8.65
CA SER A 44 0.93 -0.83 9.81
C SER A 44 0.71 -2.28 9.37
N ALA A 45 -0.22 -2.52 8.44
CA ALA A 45 -0.47 -3.86 7.91
C ALA A 45 0.77 -4.44 7.20
N ALA A 46 1.52 -3.61 6.46
CA ALA A 46 2.78 -4.00 5.86
C ALA A 46 3.83 -4.35 6.93
N GLN A 47 3.96 -3.53 7.97
CA GLN A 47 4.87 -3.80 9.09
C GLN A 47 4.51 -5.09 9.82
N GLU A 48 3.22 -5.40 9.99
CA GLU A 48 2.78 -6.67 10.56
C GLU A 48 3.23 -7.88 9.74
N GLN A 49 3.26 -7.79 8.40
CA GLN A 49 3.81 -8.85 7.56
C GLN A 49 5.31 -9.00 7.78
N MET A 50 6.04 -7.88 7.87
CA MET A 50 7.48 -7.92 8.16
C MET A 50 7.78 -8.60 9.49
N ASN A 51 6.96 -8.37 10.52
CA ASN A 51 7.12 -8.97 11.85
C ASN A 51 6.87 -10.49 11.89
N LYS A 52 6.29 -11.07 10.82
CA LYS A 52 6.13 -12.52 10.68
C LYS A 52 7.45 -13.21 10.32
N VAL A 53 8.39 -12.50 9.69
CA VAL A 53 9.72 -13.02 9.39
C VAL A 53 10.47 -13.22 10.71
N LYS A 54 10.81 -14.47 11.02
CA LYS A 54 11.62 -14.81 12.20
C LYS A 54 13.08 -14.80 11.81
N ASP A 55 13.92 -14.31 12.73
CA ASP A 55 15.38 -14.26 12.58
C ASP A 55 15.90 -13.49 11.35
N GLY A 56 15.05 -12.65 10.74
CA GLY A 56 15.41 -11.83 9.59
C GLY A 56 16.50 -10.82 9.93
N VAL A 57 17.57 -10.81 9.14
CA VAL A 57 18.66 -9.84 9.28
C VAL A 57 18.36 -8.62 8.41
N ASN A 58 18.55 -7.41 8.93
CA ASN A 58 18.41 -6.18 8.15
C ASN A 58 19.32 -6.23 6.91
N ALA A 59 18.70 -6.10 5.74
CA ALA A 59 19.32 -6.24 4.43
C ALA A 59 18.98 -5.05 3.51
N GLY A 60 18.67 -3.87 4.06
CA GLY A 60 18.33 -2.68 3.26
C GLY A 60 19.41 -2.28 2.25
N GLY A 61 20.69 -2.56 2.53
CA GLY A 61 21.80 -2.29 1.61
C GLY A 61 21.93 -3.27 0.45
N ASP A 62 21.27 -4.44 0.54
CA ASP A 62 21.35 -5.52 -0.44
C ASP A 62 20.28 -5.37 -1.54
N VAL A 63 19.29 -4.51 -1.31
CA VAL A 63 18.08 -4.39 -2.13
C VAL A 63 17.99 -2.98 -2.73
N LYS A 64 17.59 -2.90 -4.00
CA LYS A 64 17.41 -1.64 -4.72
C LYS A 64 16.07 -1.61 -5.44
N ALA A 65 15.40 -0.46 -5.36
CA ALA A 65 14.22 -0.17 -6.18
C ALA A 65 14.65 0.51 -7.49
N GLY A 66 14.12 0.01 -8.60
CA GLY A 66 14.20 0.64 -9.91
C GLY A 66 13.18 1.78 -10.08
N PRO A 67 13.15 2.41 -11.27
CA PRO A 67 12.12 3.39 -11.59
C PRO A 67 10.73 2.77 -11.59
N THR A 68 9.71 3.57 -11.29
CA THR A 68 8.32 3.14 -11.40
C THR A 68 7.83 3.21 -12.84
N SER A 69 6.94 2.30 -13.22
CA SER A 69 6.20 2.34 -14.47
C SER A 69 4.73 1.98 -14.22
N THR A 70 3.90 2.12 -15.26
CA THR A 70 2.48 1.75 -15.22
C THR A 70 2.31 0.37 -15.82
N ASP A 71 1.59 -0.50 -15.11
CA ASP A 71 1.10 -1.78 -15.61
C ASP A 71 -0.42 -1.86 -15.40
N GLY A 72 -1.17 -1.60 -16.47
CA GLY A 72 -2.63 -1.45 -16.41
C GLY A 72 -3.04 -0.27 -15.53
N ASP A 73 -3.86 -0.53 -14.51
CA ASP A 73 -4.30 0.46 -13.52
C ASP A 73 -3.33 0.60 -12.33
N ARG A 74 -2.18 -0.10 -12.35
CA ARG A 74 -1.23 -0.17 -11.23
C ARG A 74 0.10 0.48 -11.55
N THR A 75 0.73 0.94 -10.47
CA THR A 75 2.13 1.34 -10.50
C THR A 75 2.97 0.14 -10.09
N VAL A 76 4.02 -0.11 -10.85
CA VAL A 76 4.98 -1.19 -10.57
C VAL A 76 6.39 -0.63 -10.49
N ALA A 77 7.25 -1.32 -9.76
CA ALA A 77 8.68 -1.08 -9.76
C ALA A 77 9.43 -2.40 -9.66
N ASP A 78 10.51 -2.54 -10.44
CA ASP A 78 11.40 -3.68 -10.30
C ASP A 78 12.29 -3.51 -9.07
N ILE A 79 12.34 -4.55 -8.26
CA ILE A 79 13.10 -4.62 -7.02
C ILE A 79 14.16 -5.69 -7.18
N THR A 80 15.43 -5.31 -7.08
CA THR A 80 16.56 -6.23 -7.21
C THR A 80 17.19 -6.46 -5.84
N ALA A 81 17.24 -7.73 -5.41
CA ALA A 81 18.00 -8.17 -4.25
C ALA A 81 19.31 -8.79 -4.72
N THR A 82 20.42 -8.43 -4.08
CA THR A 82 21.76 -8.99 -4.34
C THR A 82 22.25 -9.68 -3.09
N ASN A 83 22.62 -10.95 -3.18
CA ASN A 83 23.07 -11.70 -2.02
C ASN A 83 24.60 -11.66 -1.87
N PRO A 84 25.15 -10.90 -0.90
CA PRO A 84 26.60 -10.83 -0.69
C PRO A 84 27.13 -12.01 0.13
N LYS A 85 26.28 -12.98 0.50
CA LYS A 85 26.65 -14.10 1.37
C LYS A 85 27.09 -15.32 0.55
N ASP A 86 27.59 -16.31 1.27
CA ASP A 86 28.11 -17.58 0.77
C ASP A 86 27.05 -18.69 0.68
N LYS A 87 25.81 -18.41 1.09
CA LYS A 87 24.65 -19.32 1.03
C LYS A 87 23.49 -18.64 0.34
N THR A 88 22.65 -19.43 -0.32
CA THR A 88 21.37 -18.97 -0.86
C THR A 88 20.54 -18.33 0.24
N ALA A 89 19.86 -17.22 -0.09
CA ALA A 89 19.04 -16.48 0.85
C ALA A 89 17.73 -16.03 0.21
N ASP A 90 16.72 -15.88 1.06
CA ASP A 90 15.43 -15.32 0.71
C ASP A 90 15.34 -13.90 1.27
N TYR A 91 14.57 -13.05 0.61
CA TYR A 91 14.37 -11.67 1.01
C TYR A 91 12.88 -11.39 1.17
N THR A 92 12.52 -10.76 2.28
CA THR A 92 11.21 -10.13 2.46
C THR A 92 11.41 -8.62 2.48
N ILE A 93 10.71 -7.92 1.60
CA ILE A 93 10.99 -6.52 1.28
C ILE A 93 9.69 -5.74 1.38
N MET A 94 9.72 -4.66 2.14
CA MET A 94 8.67 -3.66 2.18
C MET A 94 9.05 -2.49 1.29
N VAL A 95 8.22 -2.21 0.29
CA VAL A 95 8.35 -1.12 -0.66
C VAL A 95 7.25 -0.10 -0.40
N ASN A 96 7.64 1.15 -0.22
CA ASN A 96 6.72 2.27 -0.14
C ASN A 96 6.66 2.98 -1.49
N PHE A 97 5.45 3.22 -1.99
CA PHE A 97 5.21 4.13 -3.10
C PHE A 97 4.88 5.51 -2.55
N ARG A 98 5.58 6.54 -3.03
CA ARG A 98 5.43 7.93 -2.59
C ARG A 98 5.19 8.88 -3.74
N ASP A 99 4.50 9.98 -3.49
CA ASP A 99 4.41 11.09 -4.43
C ASP A 99 5.69 11.96 -4.43
N GLY A 100 5.70 13.00 -5.27
CA GLY A 100 6.81 13.95 -5.38
C GLY A 100 7.08 14.77 -4.11
N ASP A 101 6.09 14.89 -3.22
CA ASP A 101 6.20 15.59 -1.94
C ASP A 101 6.68 14.66 -0.80
N GLY A 102 6.82 13.36 -1.09
CA GLY A 102 7.26 12.33 -0.15
C GLY A 102 6.13 11.71 0.68
N ASN A 103 4.86 12.04 0.39
CA ASN A 103 3.72 11.43 1.07
C ASN A 103 3.63 9.95 0.71
N LEU A 104 3.33 9.11 1.70
CA LEU A 104 3.13 7.69 1.46
C LEU A 104 1.76 7.46 0.78
N LEU A 105 1.81 6.90 -0.42
CA LEU A 105 0.64 6.58 -1.22
C LEU A 105 0.19 5.13 -1.03
N ASP A 106 1.16 4.20 -0.90
CA ASP A 106 0.90 2.78 -0.68
C ASP A 106 2.14 2.07 -0.13
N SER A 107 1.95 0.93 0.54
CA SER A 107 3.03 0.08 1.02
C SER A 107 2.76 -1.38 0.65
N VAL A 108 3.76 -2.06 0.11
CA VAL A 108 3.69 -3.42 -0.41
C VAL A 108 4.79 -4.26 0.22
N VAL A 109 4.45 -5.46 0.67
CA VAL A 109 5.46 -6.45 1.09
C VAL A 109 5.54 -7.54 0.04
N MET A 110 6.77 -7.90 -0.34
CA MET A 110 7.02 -8.94 -1.32
C MET A 110 8.19 -9.84 -0.92
N ASN A 111 8.28 -10.98 -1.58
CA ASN A 111 9.34 -11.95 -1.40
C ASN A 111 10.17 -12.10 -2.68
N ILE A 112 11.49 -12.22 -2.52
CA ILE A 112 12.40 -12.66 -3.57
C ILE A 112 13.17 -13.86 -3.00
N ASP A 113 12.78 -15.04 -3.44
CA ASP A 113 13.30 -16.30 -2.90
C ASP A 113 14.43 -16.85 -3.77
N GLY A 114 15.35 -17.59 -3.15
CA GLY A 114 16.39 -18.36 -3.81
C GLY A 114 17.43 -17.49 -4.48
N VAL A 115 17.90 -16.42 -3.84
CA VAL A 115 18.99 -15.60 -4.37
C VAL A 115 20.31 -16.30 -4.07
N GLU A 116 20.92 -16.89 -5.10
CA GLU A 116 22.18 -17.62 -4.99
C GLU A 116 23.33 -16.76 -4.46
N PRO A 117 24.38 -17.37 -3.86
CA PRO A 117 25.57 -16.66 -3.38
C PRO A 117 26.20 -15.76 -4.45
N GLY A 118 26.41 -14.48 -4.12
CA GLY A 118 27.00 -13.49 -5.01
C GLY A 118 26.14 -13.08 -6.21
N GLN A 119 24.90 -13.58 -6.31
CA GLN A 119 24.00 -13.30 -7.42
C GLN A 119 22.93 -12.26 -7.05
N SER A 120 22.25 -11.78 -8.08
CA SER A 120 21.09 -10.90 -7.95
C SER A 120 19.85 -11.55 -8.55
N LYS A 121 18.69 -11.27 -7.96
CA LYS A 121 17.39 -11.64 -8.50
C LYS A 121 16.44 -10.46 -8.41
N THR A 122 15.54 -10.35 -9.38
CA THR A 122 14.58 -9.26 -9.49
C THR A 122 13.16 -9.79 -9.33
N GLY A 123 12.34 -9.07 -8.56
CA GLY A 123 10.90 -9.24 -8.50
C GLY A 123 10.21 -7.89 -8.75
N THR A 124 8.91 -7.90 -9.04
CA THR A 124 8.16 -6.67 -9.33
C THR A 124 7.23 -6.32 -8.17
N ALA A 125 7.47 -5.19 -7.51
CA ALA A 125 6.53 -4.63 -6.55
C ALA A 125 5.36 -4.00 -7.30
N ARG A 126 4.13 -4.42 -6.99
CA ARG A 126 2.89 -3.92 -7.61
C ARG A 126 2.01 -3.26 -6.57
N SER A 127 1.56 -2.04 -6.82
CA SER A 127 0.68 -1.30 -5.90
C SER A 127 -0.66 -2.00 -5.66
N ASN A 128 -1.17 -1.89 -4.43
CA ASN A 128 -2.48 -2.42 -3.99
C ASN A 128 -3.66 -1.58 -4.48
N ARG A 129 -3.39 -0.39 -5.01
CA ARG A 129 -4.38 0.52 -5.60
C ARG A 129 -3.81 1.28 -6.80
N SER A 130 -4.66 1.93 -7.56
CA SER A 130 -4.24 2.89 -8.59
C SER A 130 -3.65 4.13 -7.92
N LEU A 131 -2.47 4.53 -8.38
CA LEU A 131 -1.78 5.73 -7.91
C LEU A 131 -1.81 6.78 -9.01
N SER A 132 -2.05 8.04 -8.63
CA SER A 132 -2.10 9.17 -9.54
C SER A 132 -0.86 10.04 -9.37
N GLY A 133 -0.45 10.69 -10.47
CA GLY A 133 0.71 11.58 -10.47
C GLY A 133 2.05 10.85 -10.51
N ALA A 134 3.13 11.63 -10.40
CA ALA A 134 4.49 11.11 -10.36
C ALA A 134 4.69 10.33 -9.06
N THR A 135 5.04 9.05 -9.18
CA THR A 135 5.25 8.16 -8.05
C THR A 135 6.70 7.68 -8.05
N LYS A 136 7.24 7.40 -6.86
CA LYS A 136 8.55 6.77 -6.67
C LYS A 136 8.42 5.56 -5.75
N ALA A 137 9.14 4.50 -6.05
CA ALA A 137 9.29 3.34 -5.17
C ALA A 137 10.53 3.49 -4.27
N GLU A 138 10.38 3.19 -2.99
CA GLU A 138 11.45 3.27 -2.00
C GLU A 138 11.47 2.01 -1.13
N ILE A 139 12.66 1.45 -0.90
CA ILE A 139 12.83 0.33 0.04
C ILE A 139 12.68 0.89 1.46
N ALA A 140 11.58 0.55 2.12
CA ALA A 140 11.31 0.99 3.49
C ALA A 140 11.98 0.05 4.50
N GLN A 141 11.96 -1.25 4.22
CA GLN A 141 12.65 -2.26 5.02
C GLN A 141 12.94 -3.48 4.14
N ALA A 142 14.07 -4.15 4.39
CA ALA A 142 14.35 -5.45 3.81
C ALA A 142 14.95 -6.37 4.87
N LEU A 143 14.48 -7.61 4.91
CA LEU A 143 14.96 -8.67 5.78
C LEU A 143 15.46 -9.82 4.92
N ARG A 144 16.65 -10.33 5.21
CA ARG A 144 17.22 -11.54 4.62
C ARG A 144 17.12 -12.69 5.60
N HIS A 145 16.68 -13.86 5.15
CA HIS A 145 16.53 -15.09 5.95
C HIS A 145 16.90 -16.34 5.16
#